data_AF-A0A6J0SYF7-F1
#
_entry.id   AF-A0A6J0SYF7-F1
#
_cell.length_a   1.000
_cell.length_b   1.000
_cell.length_c   1.000
_cell.angle_alpha   90.00
_cell.angle_beta   90.00
_cell.angle_gamma   90.00
#
_symmetry.space_group_name_H-M   'P 1'
#
loop_
_entity.id
_entity.type
_entity.pdbx_description
1 polymer ?
#
loop_
_entity_poly.entity_id
_entity_poly.type
_entity_poly.pdbx_seq_one_letter_code
_entity_poly.pdbx_strand_id
1 'polypeptide(L)'
;NLGLIDVSVQLIQLLQKLKTDLESLLTAFRCSLQFLGNIATGNRESQNNIWKLAFPSLFLNCINHQDEKINGYCCMVLFTCLNTEKTKELCEESNLNIALAVLRAYRRCPESEWVFLIVTNHLLKCPELVKAMYAKLSNQERTTLLELLLSEILGGNLAVNDEMATFLASGFQEKCQAVLKLTSTANHEDEEALVVVRLLDVLCEMTSNTAQLECLQSCPGLLEEAVAILRLTHVSGKQTTNVFTAIHSGTGQEEISHPVIGFKSHLIRLIGNLCYKNKTNQDKVYELDGIPLILDNCSIDDNNPFISQWAVYAIHNLTEQNERNQELIAQMEQQGLADNSVLESMGLKVEQQDTKLILKSVRKMPNV
;
A
#
# COMPACT_ATOMS: atom_id res chain seq x y z
N ASN A 1 -34.43 -8.08 -28.15
CA ASN A 1 -33.39 -7.25 -28.78
C ASN A 1 -33.59 -7.30 -30.30
N LEU A 2 -33.85 -6.18 -30.98
CA LEU A 2 -34.15 -6.11 -32.44
C LEU A 2 -32.89 -6.25 -33.33
N GLY A 3 -31.88 -7.00 -32.87
CA GLY A 3 -30.55 -7.07 -33.52
C GLY A 3 -29.71 -5.79 -33.40
N LEU A 4 -30.14 -4.82 -32.59
CA LEU A 4 -29.47 -3.51 -32.47
C LEU A 4 -28.10 -3.62 -31.80
N ILE A 5 -27.92 -4.58 -30.88
CA ILE A 5 -26.61 -4.84 -30.25
C ILE A 5 -25.61 -5.32 -31.31
N ASP A 6 -25.98 -6.29 -32.14
CA ASP A 6 -25.13 -6.81 -33.20
C ASP A 6 -24.70 -5.71 -34.18
N VAL A 7 -25.65 -4.90 -34.64
CA VAL A 7 -25.39 -3.76 -35.53
C VAL A 7 -24.45 -2.74 -34.86
N SER A 8 -24.67 -2.44 -33.58
CA SER A 8 -23.84 -1.48 -32.84
C SER A 8 -22.41 -1.98 -32.65
N VAL A 9 -22.23 -3.26 -32.32
CA VAL A 9 -20.90 -3.86 -32.19
C VAL A 9 -20.18 -3.90 -33.53
N GLN A 10 -20.87 -4.27 -34.62
CA GLN A 10 -20.30 -4.24 -35.97
C GLN A 10 -19.88 -2.84 -36.39
N LEU A 11 -20.70 -1.83 -36.09
CA LEU A 11 -20.38 -0.43 -36.35
C LEU A 11 -19.13 0.01 -35.58
N ILE A 12 -19.03 -0.32 -34.29
CA ILE A 12 -17.83 -0.03 -33.49
C ILE A 12 -16.58 -0.69 -34.10
N GLN A 13 -16.66 -1.97 -34.47
CA GLN A 13 -15.55 -2.68 -35.09
C GLN A 13 -15.12 -2.07 -36.43
N LEU A 14 -16.07 -1.54 -37.22
CA LEU A 14 -15.76 -0.81 -38.44
C LEU A 14 -15.06 0.51 -38.14
N LEU A 15 -15.59 1.29 -37.20
CA LEU A 15 -15.03 2.59 -36.79
C LEU A 15 -13.61 2.45 -36.23
N GLN A 16 -13.34 1.39 -35.45
CA GLN A 16 -11.98 1.08 -34.97
C GLN A 16 -10.97 0.88 -36.10
N LYS A 17 -11.38 0.31 -37.23
CA LYS A 17 -10.49 0.02 -38.38
C LYS A 17 -10.16 1.25 -39.21
N LEU A 18 -11.03 2.27 -39.20
CA LEU A 18 -10.91 3.43 -40.07
C LEU A 18 -9.81 4.42 -39.63
N LYS A 19 -9.23 4.27 -38.43
CA LYS A 19 -8.10 5.06 -37.89
C LYS A 19 -8.11 6.53 -38.33
N THR A 20 -9.23 7.21 -38.06
CA THR A 20 -9.47 8.59 -38.52
C THR A 20 -9.95 9.45 -37.38
N ASP A 21 -9.40 10.66 -37.28
CA ASP A 21 -9.75 11.66 -36.27
C ASP A 21 -10.93 12.54 -36.71
N LEU A 22 -11.73 12.07 -37.67
CA LEU A 22 -12.90 12.80 -38.11
C LEU A 22 -13.95 12.82 -36.97
N GLU A 23 -14.23 14.01 -36.44
CA GLU A 23 -15.08 14.20 -35.25
C GLU A 23 -16.48 13.59 -35.40
N SER A 24 -17.04 13.54 -36.61
CA SER A 24 -18.34 12.90 -36.86
C SER A 24 -18.28 11.37 -36.66
N LEU A 25 -17.17 10.72 -37.02
CA LEU A 25 -16.96 9.29 -36.82
C LEU A 25 -16.66 8.97 -35.36
N LEU A 26 -15.87 9.81 -34.67
CA LEU A 26 -15.67 9.70 -33.23
C LEU A 26 -16.98 9.87 -32.47
N THR A 27 -17.83 10.82 -32.87
CA THR A 27 -19.17 11.00 -32.29
C THR A 27 -20.03 9.75 -32.48
N ALA A 28 -20.07 9.18 -33.69
CA ALA A 28 -20.82 7.94 -33.94
C ALA A 28 -20.31 6.77 -33.08
N PHE A 29 -18.98 6.67 -32.89
CA PHE A 29 -18.37 5.66 -32.05
C PHE A 29 -18.79 5.84 -30.59
N ARG A 30 -18.61 7.04 -30.03
CA ARG A 30 -19.02 7.40 -28.67
C ARG A 30 -20.50 7.09 -28.42
N CYS A 31 -21.38 7.49 -29.33
CA CYS A 31 -22.82 7.21 -29.25
C CYS A 31 -23.14 5.72 -29.28
N SER A 32 -22.41 4.93 -30.08
CA SER A 32 -22.59 3.48 -30.16
C SER A 32 -22.25 2.80 -28.83
N LEU A 33 -21.15 3.19 -28.18
CA LEU A 33 -20.80 2.67 -26.85
C LEU A 33 -21.79 3.10 -25.78
N GLN A 34 -22.23 4.37 -25.82
CA GLN A 34 -23.24 4.86 -24.88
C GLN A 34 -24.56 4.10 -25.00
N PHE A 35 -24.99 3.83 -26.23
CA PHE A 35 -26.17 3.00 -26.49
C PHE A 35 -26.01 1.58 -25.91
N LEU A 36 -24.85 0.94 -26.12
CA LEU A 36 -24.59 -0.39 -25.55
C LEU A 36 -24.65 -0.40 -24.01
N GLY A 37 -24.14 0.62 -23.34
CA GLY A 37 -24.22 0.69 -21.87
C GLY A 37 -25.64 0.87 -21.38
N ASN A 38 -26.40 1.75 -22.03
CA ASN A 38 -27.80 2.02 -21.67
C ASN A 38 -28.68 0.78 -21.88
N ILE A 39 -28.54 0.07 -23.00
CA ILE A 39 -29.35 -1.13 -23.28
C ILE A 39 -28.98 -2.32 -22.38
N ALA A 40 -27.72 -2.39 -21.92
CA ALA A 40 -27.26 -3.43 -21.00
C ALA A 40 -27.73 -3.20 -19.55
N THR A 41 -28.05 -1.95 -19.18
CA THR A 41 -28.37 -1.59 -17.81
C THR A 41 -29.62 -2.32 -17.33
N GLY A 42 -29.49 -3.14 -16.29
CA GLY A 42 -30.59 -3.95 -15.75
C GLY A 42 -31.06 -5.11 -16.63
N ASN A 43 -30.40 -5.39 -17.77
CA ASN A 43 -30.84 -6.41 -18.72
C ASN A 43 -29.77 -7.50 -18.94
N ARG A 44 -29.92 -8.64 -18.27
CA ARG A 44 -28.97 -9.77 -18.32
C ARG A 44 -28.77 -10.35 -19.72
N GLU A 45 -29.83 -10.44 -20.52
CA GLU A 45 -29.75 -10.96 -21.89
C GLU A 45 -28.85 -10.04 -22.75
N SER A 46 -29.05 -8.73 -22.64
CA SER A 46 -28.26 -7.72 -23.34
C SER A 46 -26.80 -7.73 -22.88
N GLN A 47 -26.55 -7.82 -21.57
CA GLN A 47 -25.20 -7.95 -21.01
C GLN A 47 -24.46 -9.19 -21.53
N ASN A 48 -25.15 -10.32 -21.66
CA ASN A 48 -24.55 -11.56 -22.17
C ASN A 48 -24.32 -11.50 -23.69
N ASN A 49 -25.25 -10.93 -24.45
CA ASN A 49 -25.08 -10.71 -25.88
C ASN A 49 -23.92 -9.76 -26.18
N ILE A 50 -23.81 -8.64 -25.44
CA ILE A 50 -22.69 -7.70 -25.57
C ILE A 50 -21.38 -8.39 -25.23
N TRP A 51 -21.31 -9.10 -24.10
CA TRP A 51 -20.10 -9.82 -23.70
C TRP A 51 -19.63 -10.78 -24.80
N LYS A 52 -20.54 -11.62 -25.33
CA LYS A 52 -20.23 -12.57 -26.40
C LYS A 52 -19.71 -11.93 -27.67
N LEU A 53 -20.18 -10.72 -28.01
CA LEU A 53 -19.84 -10.04 -29.27
C LEU A 53 -18.62 -9.12 -29.14
N ALA A 54 -18.39 -8.54 -27.96
CA ALA A 54 -17.37 -7.52 -27.72
C ALA A 54 -16.12 -8.06 -27.00
N PHE A 55 -16.26 -9.07 -26.14
CA PHE A 55 -15.16 -9.60 -25.36
C PHE A 55 -14.28 -10.55 -26.19
N PRO A 56 -12.94 -10.53 -26.06
CA PRO A 56 -12.13 -9.56 -25.29
C PRO A 56 -11.70 -8.33 -26.13
N SER A 57 -11.61 -8.47 -27.45
CA SER A 57 -10.86 -7.56 -28.32
C SER A 57 -11.43 -6.15 -28.43
N LEU A 58 -12.75 -6.00 -28.49
CA LEU A 58 -13.39 -4.68 -28.60
C LEU A 58 -13.11 -3.87 -27.35
N PHE A 59 -13.28 -4.47 -26.16
CA PHE A 59 -13.00 -3.81 -24.88
C PHE A 59 -11.53 -3.38 -24.79
N LEU A 60 -10.60 -4.28 -25.11
CA LEU A 60 -9.17 -3.98 -25.04
C LEU A 60 -8.79 -2.81 -25.97
N ASN A 61 -9.33 -2.78 -27.18
CA ASN A 61 -9.07 -1.71 -28.14
C ASN A 61 -9.65 -0.37 -27.67
N CYS A 62 -10.89 -0.37 -27.15
CA CYS A 62 -11.56 0.86 -26.71
C CYS A 62 -10.95 1.45 -25.43
N ILE A 63 -10.54 0.62 -24.45
CA ILE A 63 -9.87 1.09 -23.22
C ILE A 63 -8.51 1.73 -23.55
N ASN A 64 -7.82 1.25 -24.58
CA ASN A 64 -6.55 1.82 -25.01
C ASN A 64 -6.69 2.93 -26.07
N HIS A 65 -7.91 3.37 -26.36
CA HIS A 65 -8.16 4.42 -27.33
C HIS A 65 -7.65 5.79 -26.81
N GLN A 66 -7.24 6.67 -27.73
CA GLN A 66 -6.74 8.02 -27.39
C GLN A 66 -7.86 8.97 -26.94
N ASP A 67 -9.06 8.76 -27.46
CA ASP A 67 -10.27 9.48 -27.06
C ASP A 67 -10.77 9.04 -25.68
N GLU A 68 -10.72 9.95 -24.71
CA GLU A 68 -11.12 9.71 -23.32
C GLU A 68 -12.60 9.35 -23.17
N LYS A 69 -13.49 9.89 -24.03
CA LYS A 69 -14.92 9.55 -23.99
C LYS A 69 -15.17 8.13 -24.47
N ILE A 70 -14.45 7.68 -25.50
CA ILE A 70 -14.51 6.28 -25.96
C ILE A 70 -14.04 5.34 -24.84
N ASN A 71 -12.93 5.67 -24.17
CA ASN A 71 -12.48 4.91 -23.00
C ASN A 71 -13.56 4.88 -21.91
N GLY A 72 -14.06 6.04 -21.48
CA GLY A 72 -15.07 6.15 -20.42
C GLY A 72 -16.36 5.40 -20.74
N TYR A 73 -16.91 5.55 -21.94
CA TYR A 73 -18.12 4.81 -22.35
C TYR A 73 -17.86 3.31 -22.49
N CYS A 74 -16.66 2.91 -22.93
CA CYS A 74 -16.28 1.49 -22.94
C CYS A 74 -16.21 0.92 -21.52
N CYS A 75 -15.64 1.64 -20.57
CA CYS A 75 -15.61 1.24 -19.16
C CYS A 75 -17.01 1.16 -18.56
N MET A 76 -17.91 2.09 -18.90
CA MET A 76 -19.33 1.98 -18.53
C MET A 76 -19.97 0.68 -19.05
N VAL A 77 -19.77 0.33 -20.32
CA VAL A 77 -20.28 -0.92 -20.91
C VAL A 77 -19.67 -2.13 -20.21
N LEU A 78 -18.35 -2.11 -19.99
CA LEU A 78 -17.63 -3.21 -19.33
C LEU A 78 -18.14 -3.43 -17.91
N PHE A 79 -18.19 -2.37 -17.10
CA PHE A 79 -18.75 -2.39 -15.74
C PHE A 79 -20.16 -3.00 -15.72
N THR A 80 -21.04 -2.51 -16.61
CA THR A 80 -22.43 -2.97 -16.68
C THR A 80 -22.55 -4.46 -17.01
N CYS A 81 -21.58 -5.00 -17.77
CA CYS A 81 -21.57 -6.41 -18.18
C CYS A 81 -20.88 -7.34 -17.18
N LEU A 82 -19.97 -6.83 -16.35
CA LEU A 82 -19.19 -7.61 -15.39
C LEU A 82 -20.05 -8.19 -14.28
N ASN A 83 -19.74 -9.42 -13.89
CA ASN A 83 -20.30 -10.14 -12.76
C ASN A 83 -19.26 -11.14 -12.25
N THR A 84 -19.55 -11.89 -11.18
CA THR A 84 -18.59 -12.84 -10.59
C THR A 84 -18.04 -13.87 -11.58
N GLU A 85 -18.85 -14.37 -12.50
CA GLU A 85 -18.42 -15.37 -13.51
C GLU A 85 -17.49 -14.72 -14.53
N LYS A 86 -17.88 -13.57 -15.08
CA LYS A 86 -17.10 -12.82 -16.07
C LYS A 86 -15.83 -12.22 -15.50
N THR A 87 -15.81 -11.88 -14.21
CA THR A 87 -14.56 -11.48 -13.52
C THR A 87 -13.58 -12.64 -13.47
N LYS A 88 -14.04 -13.89 -13.29
CA LYS A 88 -13.16 -15.07 -13.35
C LYS A 88 -12.63 -15.32 -14.77
N GLU A 89 -13.41 -15.02 -15.81
CA GLU A 89 -12.91 -15.07 -17.20
C GLU A 89 -11.73 -14.09 -17.43
N LEU A 90 -11.63 -12.99 -16.67
CA LEU A 90 -10.48 -12.08 -16.73
C LEU A 90 -9.20 -12.69 -16.15
N CYS A 91 -9.29 -13.72 -15.32
CA CYS A 91 -8.12 -14.42 -14.76
C CYS A 91 -7.39 -15.27 -15.80
N GLU A 92 -8.05 -15.62 -16.92
CA GLU A 92 -7.44 -16.37 -18.01
C GLU A 92 -6.29 -15.57 -18.63
N GLU A 93 -5.18 -16.24 -18.94
CA GLU A 93 -3.96 -15.57 -19.43
C GLU A 93 -4.21 -14.78 -20.73
N SER A 94 -5.11 -15.25 -21.60
CA SER A 94 -5.51 -14.55 -22.82
C SER A 94 -6.27 -13.25 -22.57
N ASN A 95 -6.92 -13.12 -21.41
CA ASN A 95 -7.87 -12.04 -21.11
C ASN A 95 -7.37 -11.06 -20.05
N LEU A 96 -6.34 -11.44 -19.29
CA LEU A 96 -5.74 -10.62 -18.22
C LEU A 96 -5.36 -9.20 -18.69
N ASN A 97 -4.99 -9.05 -19.96
CA ASN A 97 -4.68 -7.76 -20.57
C ASN A 97 -5.80 -6.72 -20.45
N ILE A 98 -7.07 -7.15 -20.36
CA ILE A 98 -8.20 -6.24 -20.12
C ILE A 98 -8.12 -5.66 -18.71
N ALA A 99 -7.93 -6.50 -17.69
CA ALA A 99 -7.81 -6.05 -16.31
C ALA A 99 -6.60 -5.12 -16.11
N LEU A 100 -5.46 -5.46 -16.75
CA LEU A 100 -4.27 -4.60 -16.78
C LEU A 100 -4.56 -3.26 -17.48
N ALA A 101 -5.29 -3.27 -18.60
CA ALA A 101 -5.67 -2.05 -19.33
C ALA A 101 -6.61 -1.15 -18.53
N VAL A 102 -7.52 -1.73 -17.73
CA VAL A 102 -8.38 -0.96 -16.80
C VAL A 102 -7.54 -0.26 -15.74
N LEU A 103 -6.58 -0.95 -15.10
CA LEU A 103 -5.70 -0.32 -14.11
C LEU A 103 -4.83 0.78 -14.73
N ARG A 104 -4.34 0.56 -15.96
CA ARG A 104 -3.61 1.60 -16.72
C ARG A 104 -4.50 2.77 -17.14
N ALA A 105 -5.79 2.53 -17.40
CA ALA A 105 -6.75 3.59 -17.64
C ALA A 105 -6.96 4.42 -16.37
N TYR A 106 -7.03 3.79 -15.19
CA TYR A 106 -7.14 4.50 -13.91
C TYR A 106 -5.96 5.44 -13.69
N ARG A 107 -4.74 4.96 -13.96
CA ARG A 107 -3.52 5.80 -13.87
C ARG A 107 -3.52 6.99 -14.82
N ARG A 108 -4.11 6.85 -16.01
CA ARG A 108 -4.19 7.93 -17.01
C ARG A 108 -5.26 8.96 -16.68
N CYS A 109 -6.41 8.53 -16.15
CA CYS A 109 -7.55 9.37 -15.81
C CYS A 109 -8.17 8.92 -14.48
N PRO A 110 -7.61 9.34 -13.33
CA PRO A 110 -8.11 8.94 -12.01
C PRO A 110 -9.53 9.43 -11.72
N GLU A 111 -9.97 10.51 -12.38
CA GLU A 111 -11.31 11.08 -12.23
C GLU A 111 -12.42 10.23 -12.89
N SER A 112 -12.05 9.21 -13.68
CA SER A 112 -13.00 8.36 -14.38
C SER A 112 -13.71 7.40 -13.41
N GLU A 113 -14.92 7.77 -12.99
CA GLU A 113 -15.77 7.00 -12.09
C GLU A 113 -15.95 5.54 -12.53
N TRP A 114 -16.22 5.29 -13.82
CA TRP A 114 -16.42 3.92 -14.32
C TRP A 114 -15.19 3.04 -14.18
N VAL A 115 -14.00 3.60 -14.37
CA VAL A 115 -12.75 2.85 -14.25
C VAL A 115 -12.52 2.50 -12.78
N PHE A 116 -12.68 3.49 -11.89
CA PHE A 116 -12.61 3.28 -10.45
C PHE A 116 -13.60 2.19 -10.00
N LEU A 117 -14.87 2.27 -10.41
CA LEU A 117 -15.91 1.29 -10.09
C LEU A 117 -15.58 -0.12 -10.59
N ILE A 118 -14.97 -0.29 -11.76
CA ILE A 118 -14.53 -1.61 -12.22
C ILE A 118 -13.47 -2.17 -11.26
N VAL A 119 -12.46 -1.37 -10.92
CA VAL A 119 -11.37 -1.83 -10.05
C VAL A 119 -11.92 -2.22 -8.68
N THR A 120 -12.65 -1.33 -8.02
CA THR A 120 -13.10 -1.52 -6.63
C THR A 120 -14.25 -2.53 -6.50
N ASN A 121 -15.22 -2.53 -7.43
CA ASN A 121 -16.39 -3.42 -7.31
C ASN A 121 -16.18 -4.81 -7.91
N HIS A 122 -15.20 -4.98 -8.79
CA HIS A 122 -14.98 -6.26 -9.47
C HIS A 122 -13.56 -6.80 -9.31
N LEU A 123 -12.54 -6.03 -9.71
CA LEU A 123 -11.17 -6.57 -9.78
C LEU A 123 -10.62 -6.90 -8.39
N LEU A 124 -10.70 -5.95 -7.46
CA LEU A 124 -10.16 -6.13 -6.09
C LEU A 124 -10.92 -7.20 -5.29
N LYS A 125 -12.17 -7.49 -5.65
CA LYS A 125 -12.99 -8.53 -4.99
C LYS A 125 -12.65 -9.95 -5.45
N CYS A 126 -11.74 -10.12 -6.40
CA CYS A 126 -11.27 -11.43 -6.89
C CYS A 126 -9.78 -11.62 -6.57
N PRO A 127 -9.43 -12.32 -5.48
CA PRO A 127 -8.05 -12.56 -5.05
C PRO A 127 -7.14 -13.14 -6.13
N GLU A 128 -7.65 -14.10 -6.90
CA GLU A 128 -6.92 -14.76 -7.97
C GLU A 128 -6.56 -13.78 -9.09
N LEU A 129 -7.47 -12.85 -9.40
CA LEU A 129 -7.24 -11.80 -10.38
C LEU A 129 -6.23 -10.76 -9.88
N VAL A 130 -6.34 -10.34 -8.62
CA VAL A 130 -5.36 -9.42 -7.99
C VAL A 130 -3.96 -10.03 -8.06
N LYS A 131 -3.81 -11.31 -7.70
CA LYS A 131 -2.53 -12.04 -7.79
C LYS A 131 -2.00 -12.14 -9.22
N ALA A 132 -2.86 -12.51 -10.17
CA ALA A 132 -2.50 -12.61 -11.58
C ALA A 132 -2.06 -11.24 -12.17
N MET A 133 -2.78 -10.18 -11.84
CA MET A 133 -2.43 -8.81 -12.22
C MET A 133 -1.08 -8.42 -11.61
N TYR A 134 -0.93 -8.53 -10.29
CA TYR A 134 0.28 -8.13 -9.57
C TYR A 134 1.56 -8.77 -10.14
N ALA A 135 1.48 -10.03 -10.59
CA ALA A 135 2.60 -10.70 -11.24
C ALA A 135 3.06 -10.04 -12.56
N LYS A 136 2.16 -9.43 -13.32
CA LYS A 136 2.43 -8.82 -14.63
C LYS A 136 2.63 -7.30 -14.59
N LEU A 137 2.27 -6.65 -13.49
CA LEU A 137 2.38 -5.20 -13.34
C LEU A 137 3.84 -4.75 -13.09
N SER A 138 4.17 -3.57 -13.61
CA SER A 138 5.37 -2.81 -13.22
C SER A 138 5.28 -2.33 -11.77
N ASN A 139 6.40 -1.90 -11.18
CA ASN A 139 6.40 -1.46 -9.78
C ASN A 139 5.51 -0.23 -9.55
N GLN A 140 5.53 0.76 -10.45
CA GLN A 140 4.59 1.89 -10.39
C GLN A 140 3.12 1.44 -10.39
N GLU A 141 2.76 0.48 -11.25
CA GLU A 141 1.38 0.00 -11.32
C GLU A 141 1.01 -0.86 -10.10
N ARG A 142 1.97 -1.60 -9.52
CA ARG A 142 1.78 -2.31 -8.24
C ARG A 142 1.50 -1.34 -7.11
N THR A 143 2.23 -0.24 -7.02
CA THR A 143 1.98 0.83 -6.05
C THR A 143 0.55 1.35 -6.19
N THR A 144 0.09 1.68 -7.40
CA THR A 144 -1.30 2.11 -7.63
C THR A 144 -2.33 1.06 -7.21
N LEU A 145 -2.09 -0.22 -7.53
CA LEU A 145 -2.97 -1.31 -7.13
C LEU A 145 -3.06 -1.43 -5.59
N LEU A 146 -1.92 -1.34 -4.90
CA LEU A 146 -1.85 -1.41 -3.45
C LEU A 146 -2.49 -0.18 -2.77
N GLU A 147 -2.38 1.01 -3.35
CA GLU A 147 -3.05 2.22 -2.86
C GLU A 147 -4.57 2.11 -2.96
N LEU A 148 -5.09 1.56 -4.07
CA LEU A 148 -6.52 1.27 -4.21
C LEU A 148 -6.98 0.20 -3.22
N LEU A 149 -6.21 -0.87 -3.03
CA LEU A 149 -6.47 -1.89 -2.01
C LEU A 149 -6.52 -1.28 -0.61
N LEU A 150 -5.52 -0.47 -0.25
CA LEU A 150 -5.44 0.21 1.03
C LEU A 150 -6.66 1.11 1.26
N SER A 151 -7.03 1.91 0.27
CA SER A 151 -8.20 2.80 0.33
C SER A 151 -9.50 2.02 0.57
N GLU A 152 -9.69 0.89 -0.13
CA GLU A 152 -10.90 0.08 0.02
C GLU A 152 -10.95 -0.70 1.35
N ILE A 153 -9.79 -1.09 1.89
CA ILE A 153 -9.69 -1.69 3.23
C ILE A 153 -10.02 -0.66 4.31
N LEU A 154 -9.40 0.54 4.24
CA LEU A 154 -9.67 1.64 5.17
C LEU A 154 -11.13 2.10 5.13
N GLY A 155 -11.74 2.11 3.94
CA GLY A 155 -13.16 2.42 3.76
C GLY A 155 -14.12 1.31 4.21
N GLY A 156 -13.63 0.12 4.55
CA GLY A 156 -14.46 -1.04 4.89
C GLY A 156 -15.24 -1.63 3.71
N ASN A 157 -14.85 -1.29 2.47
CA ASN A 157 -15.52 -1.72 1.23
C ASN A 157 -15.00 -3.05 0.70
N LEU A 158 -13.80 -3.46 1.12
CA LEU A 158 -13.14 -4.70 0.70
C LEU A 158 -12.96 -5.66 1.87
N ALA A 159 -13.62 -6.82 1.78
CA ALA A 159 -13.37 -7.95 2.67
C ALA A 159 -12.21 -8.78 2.11
N VAL A 160 -11.04 -8.67 2.75
CA VAL A 160 -9.84 -9.42 2.37
C VAL A 160 -9.91 -10.82 2.95
N ASN A 161 -9.70 -11.86 2.13
CA ASN A 161 -9.64 -13.24 2.61
C ASN A 161 -8.21 -13.66 2.98
N ASP A 162 -8.07 -14.80 3.65
CA ASP A 162 -6.79 -15.35 4.08
C ASP A 162 -5.81 -15.59 2.93
N GLU A 163 -6.31 -15.97 1.75
CA GLU A 163 -5.48 -16.19 0.56
C GLU A 163 -4.82 -14.88 0.09
N MET A 164 -5.59 -13.80 -0.01
CA MET A 164 -5.06 -12.49 -0.37
C MET A 164 -4.13 -11.95 0.71
N ALA A 165 -4.47 -12.14 1.99
CA ALA A 165 -3.61 -11.77 3.13
C ALA A 165 -2.24 -12.45 3.05
N THR A 166 -2.25 -13.77 2.86
CA THR A 166 -1.04 -14.57 2.74
C THR A 166 -0.22 -14.16 1.52
N PHE A 167 -0.87 -13.91 0.38
CA PHE A 167 -0.20 -13.44 -0.82
C PHE A 167 0.53 -12.10 -0.62
N LEU A 168 -0.13 -11.12 0.00
CA LEU A 168 0.46 -9.81 0.27
C LEU A 168 1.59 -9.90 1.31
N ALA A 169 1.42 -10.73 2.34
CA ALA A 169 2.46 -11.01 3.33
C ALA A 169 3.71 -11.64 2.68
N SER A 170 3.54 -12.65 1.83
CA SER A 170 4.65 -13.26 1.09
C SER A 170 5.33 -12.25 0.16
N GLY A 171 4.55 -11.40 -0.52
CA GLY A 171 5.10 -10.33 -1.35
C GLY A 171 5.95 -9.32 -0.57
N PHE A 172 5.57 -9.00 0.67
CA PHE A 172 6.38 -8.18 1.56
C PHE A 172 7.66 -8.91 1.97
N GLN A 173 7.55 -10.16 2.43
CA GLN A 173 8.69 -10.96 2.88
C GLN A 173 9.76 -11.10 1.79
N GLU A 174 9.36 -11.39 0.56
CA GLU A 174 10.28 -11.57 -0.57
C GLU A 174 11.06 -10.31 -0.96
N LYS A 175 10.47 -9.11 -0.72
CA LYS A 175 10.98 -7.85 -1.31
C LYS A 175 11.42 -6.82 -0.30
N CYS A 176 11.11 -7.00 0.98
CA CYS A 176 11.22 -5.96 1.99
C CYS A 176 12.62 -5.32 2.10
N GLN A 177 13.68 -6.08 1.81
CA GLN A 177 15.06 -5.57 1.77
C GLN A 177 15.33 -4.52 0.68
N ALA A 178 14.49 -4.44 -0.36
CA ALA A 178 14.61 -3.42 -1.41
C ALA A 178 14.58 -1.99 -0.84
N VAL A 179 13.92 -1.78 0.31
CA VAL A 179 13.87 -0.49 1.00
C VAL A 179 15.27 0.03 1.40
N LEU A 180 16.24 -0.86 1.60
CA LEU A 180 17.60 -0.49 1.97
C LEU A 180 18.38 0.16 0.81
N LYS A 181 17.93 0.00 -0.45
CA LYS A 181 18.52 0.70 -1.61
C LYS A 181 18.39 2.22 -1.49
N LEU A 182 17.36 2.67 -0.76
CA LEU A 182 17.07 4.09 -0.49
C LEU A 182 18.08 4.75 0.46
N THR A 183 18.96 3.97 1.09
CA THR A 183 20.05 4.52 1.92
C THR A 183 21.08 5.31 1.11
N SER A 184 21.17 5.05 -0.19
CA SER A 184 22.05 5.77 -1.11
C SER A 184 21.35 7.01 -1.70
N THR A 185 22.06 8.13 -1.74
CA THR A 185 21.53 9.43 -2.22
C THR A 185 21.11 9.45 -3.69
N ALA A 186 21.40 8.40 -4.46
CA ALA A 186 21.09 8.28 -5.88
C ALA A 186 19.73 7.61 -6.16
N ASN A 187 19.10 6.99 -5.15
CA ASN A 187 18.01 6.04 -5.36
C ASN A 187 16.70 6.42 -4.66
N HIS A 188 16.45 7.70 -4.38
CA HIS A 188 15.25 8.16 -3.64
C HIS A 188 13.90 7.81 -4.30
N GLU A 189 13.91 7.39 -5.58
CA GLU A 189 12.73 7.00 -6.36
C GLU A 189 12.73 5.49 -6.70
N ASP A 190 13.41 4.63 -5.93
CA ASP A 190 13.40 3.18 -6.17
C ASP A 190 11.97 2.62 -6.08
N GLU A 191 11.40 2.30 -7.25
CA GLU A 191 10.00 1.88 -7.35
C GLU A 191 9.72 0.57 -6.62
N GLU A 192 10.71 -0.32 -6.49
CA GLU A 192 10.55 -1.58 -5.77
C GLU A 192 10.42 -1.32 -4.26
N ALA A 193 11.21 -0.39 -3.73
CA ALA A 193 11.07 0.05 -2.36
C ALA A 193 9.70 0.71 -2.08
N LEU A 194 9.15 1.47 -3.03
CA LEU A 194 7.79 2.03 -2.89
C LEU A 194 6.71 0.95 -2.80
N VAL A 195 6.85 -0.13 -3.59
CA VAL A 195 5.96 -1.29 -3.50
C VAL A 195 6.05 -1.92 -2.11
N VAL A 196 7.25 -2.04 -1.53
CA VAL A 196 7.44 -2.56 -0.17
C VAL A 196 6.75 -1.69 0.88
N VAL A 197 6.89 -0.36 0.80
CA VAL A 197 6.23 0.57 1.72
C VAL A 197 4.71 0.37 1.65
N ARG A 198 4.13 0.31 0.44
CA ARG A 198 2.69 0.10 0.28
C ARG A 198 2.21 -1.27 0.73
N LEU A 199 3.00 -2.33 0.55
CA LEU A 199 2.69 -3.64 1.10
C LEU A 199 2.62 -3.59 2.63
N LEU A 200 3.58 -2.93 3.27
CA LEU A 200 3.58 -2.73 4.72
C LEU A 200 2.36 -1.93 5.19
N ASP A 201 1.99 -0.86 4.48
CA ASP A 201 0.81 -0.05 4.76
C ASP A 201 -0.46 -0.92 4.75
N VAL A 202 -0.64 -1.72 3.70
CA VAL A 202 -1.77 -2.66 3.56
C VAL A 202 -1.77 -3.69 4.68
N LEU A 203 -0.64 -4.32 4.99
CA LEU A 203 -0.53 -5.33 6.05
C LEU A 203 -0.87 -4.75 7.44
N CYS A 204 -0.47 -3.50 7.69
CA CYS A 204 -0.83 -2.85 8.94
C CYS A 204 -2.34 -2.64 9.09
N GLU A 205 -3.03 -2.26 8.01
CA GLU A 205 -4.49 -2.11 8.07
C GLU A 205 -5.21 -3.44 8.16
N MET A 206 -4.70 -4.46 7.47
CA MET A 206 -5.23 -5.82 7.59
C MET A 206 -5.06 -6.39 9.00
N THR A 207 -3.91 -6.18 9.64
CA THR A 207 -3.68 -6.62 11.03
C THR A 207 -4.40 -5.78 12.07
N SER A 208 -4.91 -4.60 11.70
CA SER A 208 -5.80 -3.81 12.54
C SER A 208 -7.25 -4.33 12.49
N ASN A 209 -7.57 -5.22 11.53
CA ASN A 209 -8.87 -5.88 11.40
C ASN A 209 -8.84 -7.28 12.04
N THR A 210 -9.80 -7.56 12.92
CA THR A 210 -9.90 -8.84 13.64
C THR A 210 -10.06 -10.05 12.72
N ALA A 211 -10.64 -9.88 11.52
CA ALA A 211 -10.92 -11.00 10.62
C ALA A 211 -9.64 -11.60 9.99
N GLN A 212 -8.62 -10.77 9.71
CA GLN A 212 -7.38 -11.20 9.06
C GLN A 212 -6.22 -11.37 10.05
N LEU A 213 -6.38 -10.86 11.28
CA LEU A 213 -5.33 -10.89 12.29
C LEU A 213 -4.85 -12.31 12.57
N GLU A 214 -5.73 -13.28 12.84
CA GLU A 214 -5.33 -14.66 13.17
C GLU A 214 -4.56 -15.34 12.03
N CYS A 215 -4.98 -15.10 10.78
CA CYS A 215 -4.28 -15.59 9.58
C CYS A 215 -2.87 -15.01 9.51
N LEU A 216 -2.73 -13.70 9.65
CA LEU A 216 -1.44 -13.00 9.55
C LEU A 216 -0.52 -13.30 10.74
N GLN A 217 -1.07 -13.48 11.95
CA GLN A 217 -0.32 -13.93 13.12
C GLN A 217 0.28 -15.32 12.93
N SER A 218 -0.40 -16.17 12.18
CA SER A 218 0.03 -17.54 11.86
C SER A 218 0.88 -17.61 10.58
N CYS A 219 1.12 -16.48 9.91
CA CYS A 219 1.87 -16.41 8.66
C CYS A 219 3.36 -16.67 8.91
N PRO A 220 3.94 -17.78 8.39
CA PRO A 220 5.31 -18.16 8.71
C PRO A 220 6.32 -17.12 8.23
N GLY A 221 7.20 -16.67 9.13
CA GLY A 221 8.31 -15.77 8.81
C GLY A 221 7.93 -14.29 8.70
N LEU A 222 6.64 -13.92 8.73
CA LEU A 222 6.23 -12.52 8.56
C LEU A 222 6.76 -11.64 9.69
N LEU A 223 6.62 -12.13 10.92
CA LEU A 223 7.07 -11.43 12.13
C LEU A 223 8.60 -11.31 12.17
N GLU A 224 9.30 -12.41 11.88
CA GLU A 224 10.75 -12.46 11.83
C GLU A 224 11.29 -11.45 10.82
N GLU A 225 10.70 -11.40 9.62
CA GLU A 225 11.15 -10.48 8.57
C GLU A 225 10.86 -9.02 8.95
N ALA A 226 9.69 -8.72 9.54
CA ALA A 226 9.39 -7.37 10.02
C ALA A 226 10.40 -6.90 11.08
N VAL A 227 10.77 -7.76 12.04
CA VAL A 227 11.80 -7.45 13.06
C VAL A 227 13.18 -7.29 12.41
N ALA A 228 13.53 -8.14 11.44
CA ALA A 228 14.81 -8.08 10.73
C ALA A 228 14.96 -6.77 9.95
N ILE A 229 13.94 -6.35 9.19
CA ILE A 229 13.97 -5.08 8.45
C ILE A 229 13.97 -3.88 9.39
N LEU A 230 13.23 -3.91 10.51
CA LEU A 230 13.31 -2.85 11.52
C LEU A 230 14.75 -2.70 12.04
N ARG A 231 15.44 -3.84 12.29
CA ARG A 231 16.83 -3.84 12.73
C ARG A 231 17.76 -3.24 11.67
N LEU A 232 17.62 -3.66 10.41
CA LEU A 232 18.48 -3.20 9.32
C LEU A 232 18.29 -1.71 9.04
N THR A 233 17.06 -1.22 9.03
CA THR A 233 16.76 0.21 8.84
C THR A 233 17.24 1.06 10.02
N HIS A 234 17.05 0.59 11.26
CA HIS A 234 17.56 1.27 12.46
C HIS A 234 19.08 1.38 12.48
N VAL A 235 19.79 0.28 12.21
CA VAL A 235 21.26 0.27 12.15
C VAL A 235 21.75 1.20 11.02
N SER A 236 21.13 1.12 9.85
CA SER A 236 21.48 1.98 8.71
C SER A 236 21.35 3.46 9.06
N GLY A 237 20.25 3.86 9.71
CA GLY A 237 20.00 5.25 10.12
C GLY A 237 20.98 5.77 11.18
N LYS A 238 21.55 4.89 12.02
CA LYS A 238 22.57 5.23 13.04
C LYS A 238 23.99 5.30 12.49
N GLN A 239 24.33 4.49 11.47
CA GLN A 239 25.71 4.39 10.95
C GLN A 239 26.08 5.52 10.01
N THR A 240 25.15 5.92 9.13
CA THR A 240 25.37 6.94 8.11
C THR A 240 24.12 7.76 7.95
N THR A 241 24.27 9.05 7.63
CA THR A 241 23.12 9.92 7.36
C THR A 241 22.43 9.46 6.07
N ASN A 242 21.17 9.05 6.19
CA ASN A 242 20.33 8.58 5.08
C ASN A 242 18.84 8.74 5.41
N VAL A 243 17.96 8.18 4.56
CA VAL A 243 16.50 8.27 4.69
C VAL A 243 15.92 7.69 5.99
N PHE A 244 16.66 6.83 6.71
CA PHE A 244 16.22 6.23 7.98
C PHE A 244 16.81 6.91 9.21
N THR A 245 17.70 7.89 9.02
CA THR A 245 18.23 8.72 10.11
C THR A 245 17.09 9.49 10.76
N ALA A 246 17.05 9.45 12.09
CA ALA A 246 16.03 10.17 12.84
C ALA A 246 16.21 11.68 12.70
N ILE A 247 15.10 12.40 12.48
CA ILE A 247 15.10 13.86 12.36
C ILE A 247 14.23 14.47 13.47
N HIS A 248 14.67 15.62 13.98
CA HIS A 248 13.94 16.43 14.94
C HIS A 248 13.89 17.87 14.43
N SER A 249 12.70 18.40 14.17
CA SER A 249 12.36 19.67 13.52
C SER A 249 12.68 20.92 14.36
N GLY A 250 13.70 20.85 15.22
CA GLY A 250 14.33 22.01 15.86
C GLY A 250 15.37 22.72 14.98
N THR A 251 15.74 22.17 13.81
CA THR A 251 16.93 22.57 13.04
C THR A 251 16.65 23.44 11.80
N GLY A 252 15.39 23.79 11.50
CA GLY A 252 15.06 24.63 10.34
C GLY A 252 15.42 24.02 8.98
N GLN A 253 15.59 22.70 8.91
CA GLN A 253 15.74 21.96 7.66
C GLN A 253 14.37 21.72 7.02
N GLU A 254 14.28 21.93 5.71
CA GLU A 254 13.08 21.68 4.91
C GLU A 254 12.60 20.24 5.10
N GLU A 255 11.28 20.05 5.25
CA GLU A 255 10.63 18.74 5.23
C GLU A 255 11.01 18.01 3.94
N ILE A 256 11.95 17.07 4.02
CA ILE A 256 12.17 16.13 2.93
C ILE A 256 10.98 15.17 2.98
N SER A 257 9.92 15.53 2.26
CA SER A 257 8.77 14.65 2.01
C SER A 257 9.24 13.45 1.18
N HIS A 258 9.84 12.46 1.85
CA HIS A 258 10.31 11.23 1.23
C HIS A 258 9.18 10.19 1.26
N PRO A 259 8.98 9.40 0.19
CA PRO A 259 7.92 8.39 0.15
C PRO A 259 8.05 7.22 1.15
N VAL A 260 9.05 7.26 2.04
CA VAL A 260 9.35 6.25 3.08
C VAL A 260 9.01 6.79 4.48
N ILE A 261 8.46 8.00 4.56
CA ILE A 261 8.01 8.55 5.83
C ILE A 261 7.06 7.55 6.51
N GLY A 262 7.30 7.30 7.80
CA GLY A 262 6.53 6.36 8.61
C GLY A 262 6.97 4.91 8.51
N PHE A 263 7.97 4.54 7.71
CA PHE A 263 8.31 3.13 7.49
C PHE A 263 8.69 2.36 8.78
N LYS A 264 9.59 2.90 9.62
CA LYS A 264 9.93 2.25 10.91
C LYS A 264 8.72 2.21 11.84
N SER A 265 7.94 3.29 11.85
CA SER A 265 6.70 3.40 12.63
C SER A 265 5.70 2.30 12.24
N HIS A 266 5.51 2.05 10.95
CA HIS A 266 4.63 1.01 10.44
C HIS A 266 5.18 -0.40 10.66
N LEU A 267 6.49 -0.62 10.63
CA LEU A 267 7.09 -1.90 11.03
C LEU A 267 6.79 -2.21 12.49
N ILE A 268 6.96 -1.23 13.37
CA ILE A 268 6.65 -1.38 14.80
C ILE A 268 5.15 -1.61 15.01
N ARG A 269 4.29 -0.91 14.27
CA ARG A 269 2.83 -1.15 14.24
C ARG A 269 2.50 -2.59 13.85
N LEU A 270 3.06 -3.08 12.75
CA LEU A 270 2.84 -4.45 12.29
C LEU A 270 3.28 -5.47 13.34
N ILE A 271 4.50 -5.31 13.90
CA ILE A 271 5.01 -6.19 14.96
C ILE A 271 4.07 -6.17 16.18
N GLY A 272 3.68 -4.98 16.63
CA GLY A 272 2.75 -4.81 17.75
C GLY A 272 1.42 -5.52 17.51
N ASN A 273 0.81 -5.34 16.33
CA ASN A 273 -0.44 -6.00 15.97
C ASN A 273 -0.28 -7.53 15.95
N LEU A 274 0.79 -8.05 15.35
CA LEU A 274 1.05 -9.50 15.28
C LEU A 274 1.28 -10.13 16.67
N CYS A 275 1.71 -9.36 17.66
CA CYS A 275 1.86 -9.82 19.04
C CYS A 275 0.58 -9.71 19.89
N TYR A 276 -0.46 -9.02 19.41
CA TYR A 276 -1.69 -8.82 20.19
C TYR A 276 -2.33 -10.15 20.59
N LYS A 277 -2.39 -10.44 21.89
CA LYS A 277 -2.91 -11.70 22.47
C LYS A 277 -2.33 -12.98 21.86
N ASN A 278 -1.12 -12.91 21.31
CA ASN A 278 -0.47 -14.04 20.66
C ASN A 278 0.87 -14.35 21.34
N LYS A 279 0.83 -15.26 22.33
CA LYS A 279 1.99 -15.63 23.15
C LYS A 279 3.16 -16.17 22.31
N THR A 280 2.87 -16.94 21.26
CA THR A 280 3.90 -17.45 20.34
C THR A 280 4.67 -16.31 19.68
N ASN A 281 3.96 -15.32 19.15
CA ASN A 281 4.58 -14.15 18.52
C ASN A 281 5.29 -13.25 19.54
N GLN A 282 4.73 -13.08 20.74
CA GLN A 282 5.40 -12.35 21.81
C GLN A 282 6.75 -12.98 22.20
N ASP A 283 6.79 -14.30 22.35
CA ASP A 283 8.00 -15.05 22.69
C ASP A 283 8.99 -15.03 21.53
N LYS A 284 8.50 -15.05 20.28
CA LYS A 284 9.34 -14.91 19.10
C LYS A 284 10.04 -13.56 19.05
N VAL A 285 9.34 -12.46 19.33
CA VAL A 285 9.98 -11.12 19.39
C VAL A 285 11.02 -11.04 20.50
N TYR A 286 10.80 -11.70 21.64
CA TYR A 286 11.82 -11.81 22.68
C TYR A 286 13.07 -12.52 22.15
N GLU A 287 12.92 -13.69 21.50
CA GLU A 287 14.03 -14.48 20.97
C GLU A 287 14.85 -13.75 19.90
N LEU A 288 14.22 -12.82 19.19
CA LEU A 288 14.84 -12.02 18.13
C LEU A 288 15.50 -10.74 18.65
N ASP A 289 15.62 -10.52 19.96
CA ASP A 289 16.05 -9.27 20.57
C ASP A 289 15.24 -8.06 20.06
N GLY A 290 13.94 -8.27 19.83
CA GLY A 290 13.04 -7.27 19.27
C GLY A 290 12.55 -6.25 20.30
N ILE A 291 12.42 -6.63 21.58
CA ILE A 291 11.99 -5.73 22.65
C ILE A 291 12.96 -4.54 22.82
N PRO A 292 14.29 -4.74 23.00
CA PRO A 292 15.23 -3.63 23.07
C PRO A 292 15.24 -2.80 21.78
N LEU A 293 15.13 -3.44 20.61
CA LEU A 293 15.10 -2.76 19.32
C LEU A 293 13.90 -1.79 19.19
N ILE A 294 12.71 -2.21 19.64
CA ILE A 294 11.50 -1.37 19.63
C ILE A 294 11.66 -0.21 20.62
N LEU A 295 12.18 -0.47 21.83
CA LEU A 295 12.42 0.57 22.84
C LEU A 295 13.43 1.62 22.35
N ASP A 296 14.42 1.20 21.57
CA ASP A 296 15.41 2.07 20.91
C ASP A 296 14.78 3.07 19.92
N ASN A 297 13.54 2.82 19.49
CA ASN A 297 12.78 3.66 18.55
C ASN A 297 11.73 4.54 19.26
N CYS A 298 11.76 4.65 20.60
CA CYS A 298 10.84 5.51 21.37
C CYS A 298 11.14 7.02 21.28
N SER A 299 12.24 7.42 20.65
CA SER A 299 12.58 8.84 20.46
C SER A 299 11.67 9.47 19.40
N ILE A 300 11.40 10.78 19.52
CA ILE A 300 10.66 11.53 18.49
C ILE A 300 11.43 11.41 17.17
N ASP A 301 10.76 11.15 16.06
CA ASP A 301 11.39 11.09 14.74
C ASP A 301 10.39 11.62 13.72
N ASP A 302 10.66 12.78 13.13
CA ASP A 302 9.72 13.40 12.19
C ASP A 302 9.60 12.62 10.88
N ASN A 303 10.64 11.84 10.52
CA ASN A 303 10.55 10.90 9.40
C ASN A 303 9.66 9.71 9.75
N ASN A 304 9.33 9.49 11.02
CA ASN A 304 8.51 8.38 11.48
C ASN A 304 7.41 8.88 12.44
N PRO A 305 6.36 9.53 11.90
CA PRO A 305 5.25 10.01 12.70
C PRO A 305 4.69 8.91 13.61
N PHE A 306 4.40 9.30 14.85
CA PHE A 306 3.85 8.43 15.89
C PHE A 306 4.72 7.22 16.29
N ILE A 307 6.01 7.17 15.93
CA ILE A 307 6.88 6.02 16.24
C ILE A 307 6.89 5.68 17.74
N SER A 308 6.90 6.71 18.60
CA SER A 308 6.85 6.52 20.06
C SER A 308 5.55 5.88 20.54
N GLN A 309 4.41 6.26 19.95
CA GLN A 309 3.09 5.71 20.30
C GLN A 309 2.98 4.26 19.85
N TRP A 310 3.45 3.95 18.64
CA TRP A 310 3.49 2.58 18.14
C TRP A 310 4.47 1.70 18.93
N ALA A 311 5.61 2.25 19.37
CA ALA A 311 6.53 1.54 20.23
C ALA A 311 5.88 1.21 21.59
N VAL A 312 5.24 2.19 22.23
CA VAL A 312 4.49 1.96 23.49
C VAL A 312 3.39 0.90 23.30
N TYR A 313 2.62 0.99 22.21
CA TYR A 313 1.59 0.02 21.89
C TYR A 313 2.17 -1.40 21.67
N ALA A 314 3.25 -1.52 20.89
CA ALA A 314 3.90 -2.79 20.65
C ALA A 314 4.46 -3.41 21.95
N ILE A 315 5.10 -2.60 22.81
CA ILE A 315 5.61 -3.05 24.11
C ILE A 315 4.47 -3.48 25.04
N HIS A 316 3.34 -2.78 25.03
CA HIS A 316 2.16 -3.21 25.76
C HIS A 316 1.70 -4.61 25.31
N ASN A 317 1.51 -4.81 24.00
CA ASN A 317 1.11 -6.11 23.46
C ASN A 317 2.15 -7.21 23.72
N LEU A 318 3.44 -6.88 23.73
CA LEU A 318 4.54 -7.80 24.00
C LEU A 318 4.59 -8.25 25.47
N THR A 319 4.14 -7.41 26.39
CA THR A 319 4.19 -7.65 27.83
C THR A 319 2.86 -8.12 28.41
N GLU A 320 1.76 -7.97 27.68
CA GLU A 320 0.43 -8.45 28.10
C GLU A 320 0.47 -9.96 28.36
N GLN A 321 0.24 -10.32 29.64
CA GLN A 321 0.25 -11.71 30.12
C GLN A 321 1.56 -12.47 29.82
N ASN A 322 2.68 -11.75 29.71
CA ASN A 322 3.99 -12.32 29.40
C ASN A 322 5.05 -11.90 30.43
N GLU A 323 5.13 -12.67 31.53
CA GLU A 323 6.05 -12.41 32.66
C GLU A 323 7.52 -12.35 32.21
N ARG A 324 7.94 -13.24 31.32
CA ARG A 324 9.31 -13.25 30.77
C ARG A 324 9.67 -11.92 30.09
N ASN A 325 8.75 -11.39 29.28
CA ASN A 325 8.96 -10.12 28.59
C ASN A 325 8.93 -8.93 29.57
N GLN A 326 8.09 -8.99 30.60
CA GLN A 326 8.06 -7.99 31.67
C GLN A 326 9.36 -7.98 32.47
N GLU A 327 9.89 -9.16 32.84
CA GLU A 327 11.14 -9.32 33.56
C GLU A 327 12.33 -8.77 32.78
N LEU A 328 12.39 -9.00 31.47
CA LEU A 328 13.43 -8.43 30.60
C LEU A 328 13.48 -6.90 30.72
N ILE A 329 12.33 -6.23 30.66
CA ILE A 329 12.24 -4.77 30.77
C ILE A 329 12.55 -4.33 32.21
N ALA A 330 12.10 -5.06 33.23
CA ALA A 330 12.37 -4.76 34.63
C ALA A 330 13.86 -4.86 34.99
N GLN A 331 14.61 -5.70 34.28
CA GLN A 331 16.07 -5.85 34.43
C GLN A 331 16.87 -4.80 33.65
N MET A 332 16.23 -3.95 32.84
CA MET A 332 16.94 -2.89 32.12
C MET A 332 17.41 -1.81 33.09
N GLU A 333 18.70 -1.49 33.03
CA GLU A 333 19.32 -0.46 33.87
C GLU A 333 19.55 0.83 33.09
N GLN A 334 19.47 1.97 33.79
CA GLN A 334 19.79 3.27 33.21
C GLN A 334 21.30 3.37 32.91
N GLN A 335 21.66 3.51 31.65
CA GLN A 335 23.07 3.63 31.21
C GLN A 335 23.54 5.08 30.99
N GLY A 336 22.72 6.08 31.32
CA GLY A 336 23.07 7.50 31.22
C GLY A 336 21.96 8.36 30.61
N LEU A 337 22.35 9.53 30.08
CA LEU A 337 21.47 10.40 29.31
C LEU A 337 21.41 9.94 27.86
N ALA A 338 20.22 9.97 27.26
CA ALA A 338 20.06 9.83 25.81
C ALA A 338 20.73 11.01 25.07
N ASP A 339 20.92 10.86 23.76
CA ASP A 339 21.46 11.94 22.91
C ASP A 339 20.64 13.22 23.11
N ASN A 340 21.32 14.28 23.55
CA ASN A 340 20.77 15.58 23.88
C ASN A 340 21.20 16.66 22.87
N SER A 341 21.78 16.27 21.72
CA SER A 341 22.24 17.15 20.65
C SER A 341 21.19 18.19 20.21
N VAL A 342 19.91 17.80 20.17
CA VAL A 342 18.79 18.72 19.85
C VAL A 342 18.66 19.81 20.91
N LEU A 343 18.67 19.43 22.18
CA LEU A 343 18.57 20.38 23.29
C LEU A 343 19.78 21.31 23.29
N GLU A 344 20.98 20.77 23.02
CA GLU A 344 22.20 21.57 22.89
C GLU A 344 22.11 22.58 21.74
N SER A 345 21.55 22.19 20.59
CA SER A 345 21.32 23.10 19.47
C SER A 345 20.31 24.21 19.78
N MET A 346 19.36 23.96 20.70
CA MET A 346 18.45 24.95 21.29
C MET A 346 19.08 25.78 22.42
N GLY A 347 20.36 25.57 22.74
CA GLY A 347 21.06 26.27 23.83
C GLY A 347 20.66 25.77 25.22
N LEU A 348 20.23 24.51 25.33
CA LEU A 348 19.80 23.86 26.55
C LEU A 348 20.74 22.69 26.85
N LYS A 349 21.17 22.54 28.10
CA LYS A 349 21.97 21.42 28.56
C LYS A 349 21.14 20.59 29.54
N VAL A 350 21.16 19.28 29.39
CA VAL A 350 20.54 18.36 30.34
C VAL A 350 21.60 17.89 31.33
N GLU A 351 21.31 18.04 32.62
CA GLU A 351 22.08 17.44 33.70
C GLU A 351 21.20 16.47 34.48
N GLN A 352 21.74 15.31 34.80
CA GLN A 352 21.10 14.38 35.72
C GLN A 352 21.53 14.71 37.15
N GLN A 353 20.56 15.03 38.01
CA GLN A 353 20.74 15.11 39.47
C GLN A 353 19.88 14.02 40.11
N ASP A 354 20.53 12.97 40.62
CA ASP A 354 19.89 11.78 41.16
C ASP A 354 18.90 11.15 40.14
N THR A 355 17.61 11.15 40.47
CA THR A 355 16.50 10.68 39.61
C THR A 355 15.86 11.78 38.77
N LYS A 356 16.31 13.03 38.90
CA LYS A 356 15.72 14.19 38.21
C LYS A 356 16.60 14.64 37.05
N LEU A 357 15.95 14.92 35.92
CA LEU A 357 16.56 15.59 34.78
C LEU A 357 16.34 17.10 34.93
N ILE A 358 17.42 17.88 34.91
CA ILE A 358 17.39 19.34 34.97
C ILE A 358 17.83 19.89 33.63
N LEU A 359 16.96 20.69 33.01
CA LEU A 359 17.31 21.50 31.85
C LEU A 359 17.92 22.84 32.32
N LYS A 360 19.13 23.16 31.85
CA LYS A 360 19.78 24.46 32.07
C LYS A 360 19.93 25.20 30.75
N SER A 361 19.58 26.49 30.72
CA SER A 361 19.92 27.36 29.60
C SER A 361 21.41 27.68 29.61
N VAL A 362 22.08 27.39 28.50
CA VAL A 362 23.47 27.78 28.27
C VAL A 362 23.42 29.21 27.73
N ARG A 363 23.72 30.20 28.58
CA ARG A 363 23.91 31.58 28.11
C ARG A 363 25.04 31.60 27.09
N LYS A 364 24.77 31.96 25.83
CA LYS A 364 25.82 32.33 24.87
C LYS A 364 26.67 33.42 25.52
N MET A 365 27.95 33.14 25.79
CA MET A 365 28.88 34.23 26.11
C MET A 365 28.95 35.13 24.87
N PRO A 366 28.96 36.47 25.03
CA PRO A 366 29.19 37.35 23.89
C PRO A 366 30.57 37.00 23.31
N ASN A 367 30.63 36.77 22.00
CA ASN A 367 31.89 36.67 21.29
C ASN A 367 32.68 37.95 21.58
N VAL A 368 33.83 37.80 22.26
CA VAL A 368 34.80 38.88 22.50
C VAL A 368 35.70 39.02 21.29
#